data_AF-A0A5A7U440-F1
#
_entry.id   AF-A0A5A7U440-F1
#
_cell.length_a   1.000
_cell.length_b   1.000
_cell.length_c   1.000
_cell.angle_alpha   90.00
_cell.angle_beta   90.00
_cell.angle_gamma   90.00
#
_symmetry.space_group_name_H-M   'P 1'
#
loop_
_entity.id
_entity.type
_entity.pdbx_description
1 polymer ?
#
loop_
_entity_poly.entity_id
_entity_poly.type
_entity_poly.pdbx_seq_one_letter_code
_entity_poly.pdbx_strand_id
1 'polypeptide(L)'
;MKVVRYNEDGAPIGENGAKLKSFIGSATHYHVPITYMSWKSVPAELKDKIFTTVEAAFVIDPRSRKNILQTAVPPEKYSFIEQNHWEEFVRSRLSETFQEKRQLQQDRRSKNKYNHRISRKGYANLKEEMV
;
A
#
# COMPACT_ATOMS: atom_id res chain seq x y z
N MET A 1 15.80 7.19 -10.07
CA MET A 1 15.39 6.50 -8.83
C MET A 1 15.09 7.53 -7.75
N LYS A 2 14.12 7.29 -6.87
CA LYS A 2 13.78 8.21 -5.76
C LYS A 2 14.45 7.75 -4.47
N VAL A 3 15.29 8.58 -3.87
CA VAL A 3 15.95 8.29 -2.59
C VAL A 3 14.99 8.58 -1.44
N VAL A 4 14.82 7.61 -0.55
CA VAL A 4 13.97 7.73 0.63
C VAL A 4 14.86 8.03 1.84
N ARG A 5 14.50 9.07 2.61
CA ARG A 5 15.16 9.39 3.87
C ARG A 5 14.45 8.67 5.01
N TYR A 6 15.20 8.28 6.03
CA TYR A 6 14.67 7.56 7.19
C TYR A 6 15.04 8.33 8.47
N ASN A 7 14.17 8.28 9.48
CA ASN A 7 14.48 8.75 10.84
C ASN A 7 15.28 7.69 11.63
N GLU A 8 15.63 8.00 12.87
CA GLU A 8 16.37 7.10 13.77
C GLU A 8 15.65 5.75 14.01
N ASP A 9 14.31 5.75 13.95
CA ASP A 9 13.48 4.54 14.08
C ASP A 9 13.37 3.72 12.78
N GLY A 10 14.06 4.12 11.71
CA GLY A 10 13.98 3.46 10.40
C GLY A 10 12.63 3.66 9.70
N ALA A 11 11.86 4.68 10.07
CA ALA A 11 10.63 5.07 9.41
C ALA A 11 10.93 6.05 8.27
N PRO A 12 10.32 5.86 7.07
CA PRO A 12 10.58 6.74 5.94
C PRO A 12 9.90 8.09 6.14
N ILE A 13 10.68 9.18 5.99
CA ILE A 13 10.28 10.58 6.19
C ILE A 13 10.29 11.38 4.88
N GLY A 14 9.65 12.55 4.91
CA GLY A 14 9.54 13.45 3.77
C GLY A 14 8.61 12.98 2.64
N GLU A 15 8.57 13.75 1.55
CA GLU A 15 7.64 13.52 0.43
C GLU A 15 7.87 12.14 -0.24
N ASN A 16 9.14 11.71 -0.34
CA ASN A 16 9.49 10.41 -0.89
C ASN A 16 9.08 9.26 0.05
N GLY A 17 9.10 9.46 1.37
CA GLY A 17 8.60 8.46 2.32
C GLY A 17 7.08 8.26 2.23
N ALA A 18 6.32 9.34 2.06
CA ALA A 18 4.88 9.25 1.83
C ALA A 18 4.54 8.56 0.48
N LYS A 19 5.31 8.88 -0.58
CA LYS A 19 5.22 8.21 -1.88
C LYS A 19 5.56 6.72 -1.77
N LEU A 20 6.60 6.36 -1.01
CA LEU A 20 6.99 4.97 -0.77
C LEU A 20 5.86 4.19 -0.08
N LYS A 21 5.30 4.68 1.02
CA LYS A 21 4.20 4.01 1.74
C LYS A 21 2.99 3.76 0.84
N SER A 22 2.62 4.75 0.04
CA SER A 22 1.51 4.64 -0.92
C SER A 22 1.82 3.61 -2.02
N PHE A 23 3.06 3.61 -2.52
CA PHE A 23 3.51 2.71 -3.57
C PHE A 23 3.58 1.25 -3.10
N ILE A 24 4.07 1.00 -1.88
CA ILE A 24 4.07 -0.33 -1.25
C ILE A 24 2.64 -0.89 -1.22
N GLY A 25 1.67 -0.13 -0.71
CA GLY A 25 0.27 -0.56 -0.69
C GLY A 25 -0.27 -0.89 -2.09
N SER A 26 0.07 -0.08 -3.09
CA SER A 26 -0.32 -0.34 -4.49
C SER A 26 0.32 -1.61 -5.06
N ALA A 27 1.63 -1.81 -4.83
CA ALA A 27 2.35 -2.99 -5.30
C ALA A 27 1.82 -4.26 -4.63
N THR A 28 1.53 -4.20 -3.33
CA THR A 28 0.90 -5.30 -2.60
C THR A 28 -0.46 -5.66 -3.19
N HIS A 29 -1.37 -4.70 -3.41
CA HIS A 29 -2.68 -5.01 -3.99
C HIS A 29 -2.62 -5.45 -5.46
N TYR A 30 -1.57 -5.09 -6.21
CA TYR A 30 -1.40 -5.52 -7.59
C TYR A 30 -0.88 -6.96 -7.69
N HIS A 31 0.10 -7.32 -6.85
CA HIS A 31 0.74 -8.63 -6.89
C HIS A 31 0.07 -9.68 -6.00
N VAL A 32 -0.66 -9.27 -4.94
CA VAL A 32 -1.31 -10.17 -4.00
C VAL A 32 -2.82 -10.18 -4.26
N PRO A 33 -3.37 -11.32 -4.73
CA PRO A 33 -4.80 -11.50 -4.85
C PRO A 33 -5.51 -11.31 -3.50
N ILE A 34 -6.71 -10.72 -3.56
CA ILE A 34 -7.57 -10.52 -2.38
C ILE A 34 -8.08 -11.84 -1.76
N THR A 35 -7.83 -12.97 -2.43
CA THR A 35 -8.21 -14.32 -1.99
C THR A 35 -7.32 -14.83 -0.84
N TYR A 36 -6.17 -14.21 -0.59
CA TYR A 36 -5.33 -14.59 0.55
C TYR A 36 -5.83 -13.93 1.84
N MET A 37 -6.19 -14.76 2.82
CA MET A 37 -6.77 -14.31 4.11
C MET A 37 -5.72 -13.78 5.09
N SER A 38 -4.48 -14.25 4.97
CA SER A 38 -3.40 -13.88 5.89
C SER A 38 -2.11 -13.60 5.13
N TRP A 39 -1.39 -12.56 5.55
CA TRP A 39 -0.05 -12.28 5.04
C TRP A 39 0.91 -13.47 5.18
N LYS A 40 0.69 -14.33 6.19
CA LYS A 40 1.48 -15.56 6.39
C LYS A 40 1.23 -16.60 5.29
N SER A 41 0.02 -16.64 4.73
CA SER A 41 -0.37 -17.57 3.65
C SER A 41 0.10 -17.13 2.27
N VAL A 42 0.53 -15.88 2.11
CA VAL A 42 1.05 -15.37 0.83
C VAL A 42 2.43 -16.00 0.56
N PRO A 43 2.60 -16.68 -0.60
CA PRO A 43 3.87 -17.28 -0.98
C PRO A 43 5.02 -16.26 -1.01
N ALA A 44 6.23 -16.72 -0.69
CA ALA A 44 7.44 -15.89 -0.72
C ALA A 44 7.66 -15.25 -2.10
N GLU A 45 7.36 -15.97 -3.18
CA GLU A 45 7.49 -15.49 -4.56
C GLU A 45 6.69 -14.20 -4.83
N LEU A 46 5.47 -14.06 -4.28
CA LEU A 46 4.69 -12.83 -4.44
C LEU A 46 5.25 -11.69 -3.60
N LYS A 47 5.77 -12.01 -2.41
CA LYS A 47 6.46 -11.03 -1.55
C LYS A 47 7.72 -10.50 -2.23
N ASP A 48 8.48 -11.37 -2.87
CA ASP A 48 9.71 -11.03 -3.61
C ASP A 48 9.41 -10.19 -4.85
N LYS A 49 8.30 -10.46 -5.56
CA LYS A 49 7.83 -9.61 -6.66
C LYS A 49 7.50 -8.19 -6.17
N ILE A 50 6.82 -8.04 -5.03
CA ILE A 50 6.56 -6.73 -4.43
C ILE A 50 7.87 -6.03 -4.12
N PHE A 51 8.82 -6.71 -3.46
CA PHE A 51 10.11 -6.11 -3.14
C PHE A 51 10.89 -5.67 -4.38
N THR A 52 10.95 -6.52 -5.40
CA THR A 52 11.62 -6.22 -6.67
C THR A 52 11.02 -4.98 -7.31
N THR A 53 9.69 -4.88 -7.33
CA THR A 53 8.98 -3.71 -7.86
C THR A 53 9.26 -2.43 -7.05
N VAL A 54 9.38 -2.53 -5.72
CA VAL A 54 9.70 -1.37 -4.86
C VAL A 54 11.18 -0.96 -4.97
N GLU A 55 12.12 -1.90 -4.98
CA GLU A 55 13.56 -1.66 -5.14
C GLU A 55 13.88 -1.05 -6.52
N ALA A 56 13.15 -1.43 -7.57
CA ALA A 56 13.29 -0.81 -8.88
C ALA A 56 12.87 0.68 -8.89
N ALA A 57 11.87 1.05 -8.07
CA ALA A 57 11.31 2.40 -8.05
C ALA A 57 11.98 3.34 -7.04
N PHE A 58 12.47 2.79 -5.92
CA PHE A 58 13.00 3.54 -4.77
C PHE A 58 14.32 2.97 -4.28
N VAL A 59 15.20 3.86 -3.81
CA VAL A 59 16.39 3.45 -3.06
C VAL A 59 15.97 3.28 -1.60
N ILE A 60 15.95 2.04 -1.14
CA ILE A 60 15.46 1.63 0.18
C ILE A 60 16.64 1.20 1.05
N ASP A 61 16.62 1.53 2.35
CA ASP A 61 17.60 0.99 3.30
C ASP A 61 17.27 -0.49 3.60
N PRO A 62 18.23 -1.42 3.51
CA PRO A 62 18.04 -2.83 3.86
C PRO A 62 17.41 -3.07 5.24
N ARG A 63 17.66 -2.19 6.22
CA ARG A 63 17.10 -2.24 7.58
C ARG A 63 15.58 -2.06 7.59
N SER A 64 15.04 -1.29 6.64
CA SER A 64 13.61 -1.01 6.54
C SER A 64 12.80 -2.10 5.84
N ARG A 65 13.46 -3.14 5.30
CA ARG A 65 12.83 -4.26 4.59
C ARG A 65 11.81 -5.01 5.47
N LYS A 66 12.10 -5.17 6.77
CA LYS A 66 11.16 -5.76 7.76
C LYS A 66 9.94 -4.86 8.01
N ASN A 67 10.15 -3.55 8.14
CA ASN A 67 9.08 -2.58 8.43
C ASN A 67 8.08 -2.44 7.27
N ILE A 68 8.54 -2.61 6.03
CA ILE A 68 7.70 -2.54 4.82
C ILE A 68 6.59 -3.59 4.87
N LEU A 69 6.90 -4.84 5.25
CA LEU A 69 5.91 -5.91 5.29
C LEU A 69 4.99 -5.85 6.49
N GLN A 70 5.44 -5.24 7.59
CA GLN A 70 4.64 -5.15 8.82
C GLN A 70 3.40 -4.26 8.64
N THR A 71 3.47 -3.29 7.72
CA THR A 71 2.31 -2.46 7.35
C THR A 71 1.23 -3.21 6.55
N ALA A 72 1.54 -4.41 6.03
CA ALA A 72 0.58 -5.24 5.31
C ALA A 72 -0.27 -6.13 6.23
N VAL A 73 0.02 -6.17 7.53
CA VAL A 73 -0.76 -6.94 8.51
C VAL A 73 -1.96 -6.11 8.98
N PRO A 74 -3.19 -6.65 8.94
CA PRO A 74 -4.37 -5.95 9.46
C PRO A 74 -4.22 -5.61 10.95
N PRO A 75 -4.54 -4.36 11.37
CA PRO A 75 -4.52 -3.98 12.78
C PRO A 75 -5.56 -4.75 13.61
N GLU A 76 -5.22 -5.08 14.85
CA GLU A 76 -6.07 -5.80 15.82
C GLU A 76 -7.41 -5.07 16.13
N LYS A 77 -7.45 -3.76 15.89
CA LYS A 77 -8.64 -2.90 16.02
C LYS A 77 -9.85 -3.37 15.19
N TYR A 78 -9.64 -4.18 14.15
CA TYR A 78 -10.69 -4.64 13.24
C TYR A 78 -11.20 -6.04 13.57
N SER A 79 -11.17 -6.45 14.85
CA SER A 79 -11.64 -7.77 15.31
C SER A 79 -13.11 -8.08 15.01
N PHE A 80 -13.95 -7.06 14.82
CA PHE A 80 -15.36 -7.20 14.43
C PHE A 80 -15.56 -7.63 12.97
N ILE A 81 -14.51 -7.56 12.14
CA ILE A 81 -14.55 -8.07 10.76
C ILE A 81 -14.29 -9.57 10.83
N GLU A 82 -15.37 -10.31 11.08
CA GLU A 82 -15.39 -11.75 11.01
C GLU A 82 -15.14 -12.27 9.58
N GLN A 83 -14.78 -13.55 9.50
CA GLN A 83 -14.41 -14.22 8.25
C GLN A 83 -15.51 -14.17 7.19
N ASN A 84 -16.78 -14.31 7.60
CA ASN A 84 -17.95 -14.21 6.72
C ASN A 84 -18.06 -12.82 6.07
N HIS A 85 -17.87 -11.73 6.82
CA HIS A 85 -17.89 -10.37 6.29
C HIS A 85 -16.80 -10.17 5.23
N TRP A 86 -15.63 -10.79 5.44
CA TRP A 86 -14.55 -10.76 4.48
C TRP A 86 -14.86 -11.57 3.22
N GLU A 87 -15.44 -12.76 3.34
CA GLU A 87 -15.84 -13.58 2.19
C GLU A 87 -16.93 -12.92 1.34
N GLU A 88 -17.93 -12.30 1.98
CA GLU A 88 -18.95 -11.51 1.30
C GLU A 88 -18.32 -10.32 0.56
N PHE A 89 -17.38 -9.64 1.20
CA PHE A 89 -16.63 -8.55 0.58
C PHE A 89 -15.83 -9.04 -0.63
N VAL A 90 -15.09 -10.15 -0.52
CA VAL A 90 -14.33 -10.73 -1.64
C VAL A 90 -15.25 -11.12 -2.79
N ARG A 91 -16.37 -11.80 -2.50
CA ARG A 91 -17.38 -12.17 -3.51
C ARG A 91 -17.95 -10.95 -4.22
N SER A 92 -18.26 -9.88 -3.47
CA SER A 92 -18.71 -8.61 -4.03
C SER A 92 -17.64 -7.97 -4.94
N ARG A 93 -16.37 -7.95 -4.51
CA ARG A 93 -15.27 -7.38 -5.30
C ARG A 93 -14.92 -8.18 -6.56
N LEU A 94 -15.17 -9.48 -6.55
CA LEU A 94 -14.95 -10.35 -7.71
C LEU A 94 -16.17 -10.41 -8.66
N SER A 95 -17.30 -9.79 -8.30
CA SER A 95 -18.45 -9.72 -9.19
C SER A 95 -18.15 -8.91 -10.45
N GLU A 96 -18.74 -9.34 -11.57
CA GLU A 96 -18.57 -8.71 -12.88
C GLU A 96 -18.99 -7.24 -12.87
N THR A 97 -20.15 -6.94 -12.32
CA THR A 97 -20.67 -5.57 -12.19
C THR A 97 -19.72 -4.65 -11.42
N PHE A 98 -19.04 -5.17 -10.39
CA PHE A 98 -18.04 -4.42 -9.66
C PHE A 98 -16.77 -4.17 -10.49
N GLN A 99 -16.27 -5.19 -11.19
CA GLN A 99 -15.09 -5.10 -12.05
C GLN A 99 -15.30 -4.09 -13.19
N GLU A 100 -16.45 -4.12 -13.85
CA GLU A 100 -16.81 -3.15 -14.90
C GLU A 100 -16.85 -1.73 -14.36
N LYS A 101 -17.52 -1.50 -13.22
CA LYS A 101 -17.59 -0.19 -12.58
C LYS A 101 -16.21 0.31 -12.18
N ARG A 102 -15.34 -0.57 -11.68
CA ARG A 102 -13.94 -0.26 -11.36
C ARG A 102 -13.17 0.18 -12.60
N GLN A 103 -13.25 -0.58 -13.70
CA GLN A 103 -12.55 -0.26 -14.94
C GLN A 103 -12.98 1.09 -15.51
N LEU A 104 -14.29 1.34 -15.58
CA LEU A 104 -14.84 2.61 -16.05
C LEU A 104 -14.30 3.80 -15.24
N GLN A 105 -14.18 3.66 -13.91
CA GLN A 105 -13.63 4.71 -13.06
C GLN A 105 -12.12 4.89 -13.23
N GLN A 106 -11.37 3.81 -13.49
CA GLN A 106 -9.94 3.89 -13.82
C GLN A 106 -9.72 4.61 -15.15
N ASP A 107 -10.54 4.31 -16.17
CA ASP A 107 -10.48 4.96 -17.48
C ASP A 107 -10.87 6.44 -17.40
N ARG A 108 -11.83 6.79 -16.52
CA ARG A 108 -12.14 8.19 -16.22
C ARG A 108 -10.97 8.89 -15.53
N ARG A 109 -10.31 8.23 -14.58
CA ARG A 109 -9.14 8.78 -13.86
C ARG A 109 -7.92 8.94 -14.76
N SER A 110 -7.66 8.01 -15.69
CA SER A 110 -6.52 8.08 -16.61
C SER A 110 -6.61 9.30 -17.55
N LYS A 111 -7.84 9.77 -17.84
CA LYS A 111 -8.10 10.97 -18.65
C LYS A 111 -7.96 12.29 -17.87
N ASN A 112 -7.72 12.25 -16.55
CA ASN A 112 -7.65 13.48 -15.76
C ASN A 112 -6.29 14.20 -15.90
N LYS A 113 -6.31 15.41 -16.47
CA LYS A 113 -5.13 16.27 -16.65
C LYS A 113 -4.61 16.90 -15.35
N TYR A 114 -5.47 17.12 -14.35
CA TYR A 114 -5.09 17.81 -13.10
C TYR A 114 -5.52 17.02 -11.86
N ASN A 115 -4.54 16.55 -11.09
CA ASN A 115 -4.79 15.78 -9.88
C ASN A 115 -4.96 16.70 -8.66
N HIS A 116 -6.02 16.49 -7.88
CA HIS A 116 -6.21 17.20 -6.61
C HIS A 116 -5.08 16.89 -5.61
N ARG A 117 -4.54 17.95 -4.98
CA ARG A 117 -3.43 17.91 -4.01
C ARG A 117 -3.84 18.28 -2.57
N ILE A 118 -5.10 18.11 -2.19
CA ILE A 118 -5.55 18.41 -0.81
C ILE A 118 -4.78 17.54 0.19
N SER A 119 -4.26 18.19 1.24
CA SER A 119 -3.17 17.76 2.11
C SER A 119 -3.35 16.36 2.72
N ARG A 120 -2.33 15.50 2.53
CA ARG A 120 -2.14 14.21 3.21
C ARG A 120 -0.80 14.17 3.95
N LYS A 121 -0.49 15.19 4.77
CA LYS A 121 0.67 15.07 5.66
C LYS A 121 0.23 14.35 6.95
N GLY A 122 0.90 13.25 7.29
CA GLY A 122 0.69 12.54 8.57
C GLY A 122 1.51 13.17 9.71
N TYR A 123 1.27 12.74 10.96
CA TYR A 123 1.90 13.30 12.18
C TYR A 123 3.43 13.35 12.15
N ALA A 124 4.10 12.36 11.53
CA ALA A 124 5.57 12.35 11.43
C ALA A 124 6.11 13.52 10.61
N ASN A 125 5.44 13.88 9.50
CA ASN A 125 5.83 15.02 8.67
C ASN A 125 5.44 16.35 9.32
N LEU A 126 4.40 16.35 10.18
CA LEU A 126 4.01 17.54 10.94
C LEU A 126 5.08 17.90 11.98
N LYS A 127 5.64 16.91 12.69
CA LYS A 127 6.71 17.13 13.69
C LYS A 127 7.98 17.71 13.07
N GLU A 128 8.32 17.34 11.84
CA GLU A 128 9.51 17.85 11.12
C GLU A 128 9.32 19.30 10.64
N GLU A 129 8.10 19.75 10.36
CA GLU A 129 7.79 21.15 9.99
C GLU A 129 7.69 22.10 11.19
N MET A 130 7.57 21.56 12.41
CA MET A 130 7.49 22.33 13.66
C MET A 130 8.87 22.58 14.29
N VAL A 131 9.95 22.18 13.62
CA VAL A 131 11.35 22.43 13.97
C VAL A 131 11.92 23.49 13.04
#